data_AF-A0AA45XSC2-F1
#
_entry.id   AF-A0AA45XSC2-F1
#
_cell.length_a   1.000
_cell.length_b   1.000
_cell.length_c   1.000
_cell.angle_alpha   90.00
_cell.angle_beta   90.00
_cell.angle_gamma   90.00
#
_symmetry.space_group_name_H-M   'P 1'
#
loop_
_entity.id
_entity.type
_entity.pdbx_description
1 polymer ?
#
loop_
_entity_poly.entity_id
_entity_poly.type
_entity_poly.pdbx_seq_one_letter_code
_entity_poly.pdbx_strand_id
1 'polypeptide(L)'
;MHVLLVIVGGLLLLGVFVLFGRLWSTGSSQLPTALLAFIGTWLLVSVANLWVGVSRAGYTVREELPILLLVFAVPALVAGVIFWRLGR
;
A
#
# COMPACT_ATOMS: atom_id res chain seq x y z
N MET A 1 10.52 -14.47 8.12
CA MET A 1 9.85 -13.15 8.12
C MET A 1 10.22 -12.35 6.88
N HIS A 2 9.31 -12.26 5.89
CA HIS A 2 9.49 -11.59 4.60
C HIS A 2 8.94 -10.14 4.59
N VAL A 3 8.74 -9.53 5.76
CA VAL A 3 8.12 -8.20 5.94
C VAL A 3 8.75 -7.12 5.06
N LEU A 4 10.08 -7.08 4.99
CA LEU A 4 10.80 -6.12 4.16
C LEU A 4 10.43 -6.25 2.67
N LEU A 5 10.30 -7.49 2.16
CA LEU A 5 9.91 -7.74 0.77
C LEU A 5 8.49 -7.28 0.50
N VAL A 6 7.57 -7.44 1.46
CA VAL A 6 6.19 -6.97 1.31
C VAL A 6 6.15 -5.44 1.28
N ILE A 7 6.92 -4.76 2.14
CA ILE A 7 7.02 -3.29 2.12
C ILE A 7 7.59 -2.81 0.79
N VAL A 8 8.69 -3.41 0.32
CA VAL A 8 9.29 -3.08 -0.99
C VAL A 8 8.28 -3.30 -2.12
N GLY A 9 7.55 -4.42 -2.11
CA GLY A 9 6.46 -4.68 -3.05
C GLY A 9 5.38 -3.59 -3.03
N GLY A 10 5.00 -3.12 -1.85
CA GLY A 10 4.04 -2.02 -1.68
C GLY A 10 4.54 -0.69 -2.24
N LEU A 11 5.82 -0.36 -2.02
CA LEU A 11 6.43 0.84 -2.59
C LEU A 11 6.55 0.77 -4.11
N LEU A 12 6.85 -0.41 -4.66
CA LEU A 12 6.86 -0.63 -6.10
C LEU A 12 5.46 -0.46 -6.70
N LEU A 13 4.44 -1.04 -6.06
CA LEU A 13 3.04 -0.87 -6.47
C LEU A 13 2.60 0.59 -6.38
N LEU A 14 2.99 1.32 -5.34
CA LEU A 14 2.76 2.76 -5.23
C LEU A 14 3.36 3.50 -6.44
N GLY A 15 4.60 3.16 -6.82
CA GLY A 15 5.24 3.70 -8.01
C GLY A 15 4.41 3.49 -9.28
N VAL A 16 3.81 2.31 -9.45
CA VAL A 16 2.89 2.01 -10.57
C VAL A 16 1.68 2.93 -10.54
N PHE A 17 1.00 3.05 -9.40
CA PHE A 17 -0.16 3.94 -9.28
C PHE A 17 0.19 5.40 -9.55
N VAL A 18 1.32 5.90 -9.02
CA VAL A 18 1.83 7.24 -9.30
C VAL A 18 2.11 7.44 -10.78
N LEU A 19 2.69 6.45 -11.45
CA LEU A 19 2.98 6.50 -12.88
C LEU A 19 1.69 6.62 -13.70
N PHE A 20 0.68 5.81 -13.39
CA PHE A 20 -0.63 5.88 -14.05
C PHE A 20 -1.34 7.21 -13.79
N GLY A 21 -1.32 7.70 -12.56
CA GLY A 21 -1.92 8.99 -12.20
C GLY A 21 -1.27 10.20 -12.89
N ARG A 22 -0.06 10.05 -13.43
CA ARG A 22 0.67 11.11 -14.14
C ARG A 22 0.64 10.95 -15.67
N LEU A 23 1.00 9.78 -16.19
CA LEU A 23 1.24 9.59 -17.63
C LEU A 23 -0.05 9.36 -18.42
N TRP A 24 -1.10 8.83 -17.78
CA TRP A 24 -2.40 8.57 -18.43
C TRP A 24 -3.46 9.61 -18.06
N SER A 25 -3.03 10.78 -17.62
CA SER A 25 -3.95 11.85 -17.26
C SER A 25 -4.41 12.65 -18.47
N THR A 26 -5.71 12.62 -18.77
CA THR A 26 -6.33 13.47 -19.80
C THR A 26 -6.89 14.73 -19.15
N GLY A 27 -6.16 15.85 -19.24
CA GLY A 27 -6.58 17.14 -18.67
C GLY A 27 -5.93 17.43 -17.32
N SER A 28 -6.69 17.30 -16.23
CA SER A 28 -6.18 17.53 -14.86
C SER A 28 -5.38 16.34 -14.35
N SER A 29 -4.52 16.56 -13.35
CA SER A 29 -3.74 15.50 -12.70
C SER A 29 -4.66 14.52 -11.97
N GLN A 30 -4.58 13.23 -12.31
CA GLN A 30 -5.29 12.14 -11.62
C GLN A 30 -4.46 11.54 -10.47
N LEU A 31 -3.32 12.14 -10.14
CA LEU A 31 -2.46 11.70 -9.05
C LEU A 31 -3.18 11.56 -7.70
N PRO A 32 -4.07 12.48 -7.27
CA PRO A 32 -4.80 12.34 -6.00
C PRO A 32 -5.66 11.07 -5.98
N THR A 33 -6.41 10.82 -7.05
CA THR A 33 -7.27 9.65 -7.21
C THR A 33 -6.45 8.36 -7.22
N ALA A 34 -5.31 8.34 -7.94
CA ALA A 34 -4.44 7.19 -8.00
C ALA A 34 -3.82 6.84 -6.62
N LEU A 35 -3.45 7.84 -5.82
CA LEU A 35 -2.92 7.62 -4.47
C LEU A 35 -3.99 7.08 -3.51
N LEU A 36 -5.23 7.57 -3.59
CA LEU A 36 -6.34 7.03 -2.80
C LEU A 36 -6.67 5.59 -3.22
N ALA A 37 -6.70 5.31 -4.52
CA ALA A 37 -6.90 3.97 -5.05
C ALA A 37 -5.78 3.02 -4.58
N PHE A 38 -4.52 3.46 -4.60
CA PHE A 38 -3.40 2.71 -4.05
C PHE A 38 -3.61 2.36 -2.57
N ILE A 39 -3.98 3.33 -1.73
CA ILE A 39 -4.19 3.09 -0.28
C ILE A 39 -5.26 2.02 -0.07
N GLY A 40 -6.38 2.12 -0.80
CA GLY A 40 -7.45 1.12 -0.75
C GLY A 40 -6.99 -0.27 -1.21
N THR A 41 -6.30 -0.36 -2.35
CA THR A 41 -5.75 -1.61 -2.86
C THR A 41 -4.72 -2.21 -1.90
N TRP A 42 -3.83 -1.39 -1.35
CA TRP A 42 -2.78 -1.86 -0.44
C TRP A 42 -3.34 -2.34 0.89
N LEU A 43 -4.41 -1.74 1.38
CA LEU A 43 -5.13 -2.23 2.55
C LEU A 43 -5.64 -3.66 2.32
N LEU A 44 -6.28 -3.92 1.17
CA LEU A 44 -6.78 -5.25 0.81
C LEU A 44 -5.64 -6.28 0.71
N VAL A 45 -4.53 -5.91 0.07
CA VAL A 45 -3.35 -6.77 -0.04
C VAL A 45 -2.74 -7.07 1.33
N SER A 46 -2.65 -6.07 2.21
CA SER A 46 -2.10 -6.22 3.56
C SER A 46 -2.99 -7.16 4.42
N VAL A 47 -4.31 -7.02 4.33
CA VAL A 47 -5.27 -7.92 5.00
C VAL A 47 -5.17 -9.34 4.46
N ALA A 48 -5.01 -9.51 3.14
CA ALA A 48 -4.78 -10.83 2.55
C ALA A 48 -3.47 -11.45 3.05
N ASN A 49 -2.41 -10.66 3.22
CA ASN A 49 -1.14 -11.12 3.79
C ASN A 49 -1.31 -11.61 5.24
N LEU A 50 -2.05 -10.86 6.07
CA LEU A 50 -2.42 -11.29 7.43
C LEU A 50 -3.20 -12.62 7.40
N TRP A 51 -4.21 -12.72 6.53
CA TRP A 51 -5.04 -13.92 6.41
C TRP A 51 -4.21 -15.16 6.05
N VAL A 52 -3.23 -15.02 5.17
CA VAL A 52 -2.29 -16.09 4.81
C VAL A 52 -1.42 -16.47 6.01
N GLY A 53 -0.91 -15.51 6.77
CA GLY A 53 -0.13 -15.77 7.99
C GLY A 53 -0.94 -16.58 9.01
N VAL A 54 -2.17 -16.17 9.28
CA VAL A 54 -3.06 -16.87 10.23
C VAL A 54 -3.47 -18.24 9.71
N SER A 55 -3.93 -18.34 8.46
CA SER A 55 -4.54 -19.56 7.91
C SER A 55 -3.52 -20.63 7.51
N ARG A 56 -2.31 -20.23 7.09
CA ARG A 56 -1.29 -21.17 6.57
C ARG A 56 -0.11 -21.36 7.51
N ALA A 57 0.32 -20.32 8.22
CA ALA A 57 1.45 -20.43 9.15
C ALA A 57 1.02 -20.75 10.59
N GLY A 58 -0.28 -20.66 10.89
CA GLY A 58 -0.84 -21.02 12.21
C GLY A 58 -0.61 -19.97 13.29
N TYR A 59 -0.19 -18.75 12.93
CA TYR A 59 -0.08 -17.65 13.87
C TYR A 59 -1.45 -17.12 14.30
N THR A 60 -1.53 -16.56 15.50
CA THR A 60 -2.75 -15.89 15.95
C THR A 60 -2.88 -14.52 15.29
N VAL A 61 -4.13 -14.04 15.15
CA VAL A 61 -4.41 -12.69 14.64
C VAL A 61 -3.67 -11.61 15.45
N ARG A 62 -3.49 -11.80 16.75
CA ARG A 62 -2.81 -10.85 17.64
C ARG A 62 -1.31 -10.73 17.36
N GLU A 63 -0.67 -11.81 16.95
CA GLU A 63 0.75 -11.84 16.60
C GLU A 63 0.99 -11.18 15.24
N GLU A 64 0.06 -11.35 14.31
CA GLU A 64 0.15 -10.81 12.94
C GLU A 64 -0.37 -9.36 12.82
N LEU A 65 -1.22 -8.89 13.75
CA LEU A 65 -1.78 -7.52 13.72
C LEU A 65 -0.70 -6.41 13.69
N PRO A 66 0.37 -6.45 14.51
CA PRO A 66 1.45 -5.48 14.44
C PRO A 66 2.20 -5.52 13.10
N ILE A 67 2.31 -6.71 12.50
CA ILE A 67 2.96 -6.91 11.20
C ILE A 67 2.09 -6.30 10.10
N LEU A 68 0.79 -6.54 10.12
CA LEU A 68 -0.19 -5.89 9.24
C LEU A 68 -0.06 -4.36 9.33
N LEU A 69 -0.08 -3.81 10.55
CA LEU A 69 0.02 -2.37 10.76
C LEU A 69 1.30 -1.80 10.17
N LEU A 70 2.45 -2.46 10.39
CA LEU A 70 3.73 -2.03 9.84
C LEU A 70 3.75 -2.09 8.30
N VAL A 71 3.32 -3.21 7.72
CA VAL A 71 3.30 -3.45 6.28
C VAL A 71 2.34 -2.51 5.55
N PHE A 72 1.20 -2.18 6.17
CA PHE A 72 0.24 -1.24 5.61
C PHE A 72 0.71 0.21 5.79
N ALA A 73 1.11 0.60 7.01
CA ALA A 73 1.36 1.99 7.35
C ALA A 73 2.55 2.57 6.58
N VAL A 74 3.64 1.81 6.39
CA VAL A 74 4.83 2.35 5.72
C VAL A 74 4.53 2.81 4.29
N PRO A 75 3.99 1.99 3.37
CA PRO A 75 3.64 2.44 2.03
C PRO A 75 2.49 3.46 2.01
N ALA A 76 1.50 3.33 2.90
CA ALA A 76 0.38 4.28 2.99
C ALA A 76 0.84 5.69 3.41
N LEU A 77 1.78 5.79 4.36
CA LEU A 77 2.37 7.06 4.78
C LEU A 77 3.15 7.70 3.63
N VAL A 78 3.93 6.93 2.88
CA VAL A 78 4.64 7.44 1.69
C VAL A 78 3.64 7.97 0.67
N ALA A 79 2.55 7.24 0.40
CA ALA A 79 1.48 7.71 -0.48
C ALA A 79 0.84 9.02 0.02
N GLY A 80 0.58 9.13 1.34
CA GLY A 80 0.06 10.35 1.96
C GLY A 80 1.01 11.55 1.86
N VAL A 81 2.32 11.33 2.03
CA VAL A 81 3.35 12.35 1.83
C VAL A 81 3.38 12.82 0.37
N ILE A 82 3.31 11.90 -0.60
CA ILE A 82 3.24 12.25 -2.03
C ILE A 82 1.97 13.05 -2.32
N PHE A 83 0.83 12.64 -1.76
CA PHE A 83 -0.44 13.36 -1.91
C PHE A 83 -0.32 14.79 -1.39
N TRP A 84 0.25 14.97 -0.20
CA TRP A 84 0.41 16.28 0.42
C TRP A 84 1.34 17.21 -0.37
N ARG A 85 2.40 16.66 -0.96
CA ARG A 85 3.42 17.42 -1.70
C ARG A 85 3.04 17.70 -3.16
N LEU A 86 2.36 16.77 -3.82
CA LEU A 86 2.23 16.73 -5.29
C LEU A 86 0.78 16.59 -5.77
N GLY A 87 -0.14 16.21 -4.88
CA GLY A 87 -1.57 16.02 -5.20
C GLY A 87 -2.45 17.22 -4.87
N ARG A 88 -1.85 18.37 -4.54
CA ARG A 88 -2.54 19.66 -4.38
C ARG A 88 -2.55 20.42 -5.70
#